data_AF-A0A3Q0GQN5-F1
#
_entry.id   AF-A0A3Q0GQN5-F1
#
_cell.length_a   1.000
_cell.length_b   1.000
_cell.length_c   1.000
_cell.angle_alpha   90.00
_cell.angle_beta   90.00
_cell.angle_gamma   90.00
#
_symmetry.space_group_name_H-M   'P 1'
#
loop_
_entity.id
_entity.type
_entity.pdbx_description
1 polymer ?
#
loop_
_entity_poly.entity_id
_entity_poly.type
_entity_poly.pdbx_seq_one_letter_code
_entity_poly.pdbx_strand_id
1 'polypeptide(L)'
;MGLARARGLLLLPPPARRTLQKGEGSAAAEGYEPLKRGVHCCPSPVQLCLGSIAQFQRFFSPWPHSLPISSLQQHPVGSTPLHLQMPHDVDRPNGPAHPLISKPRGKWAQYTNYICIVLCMLVLYLKEESLYQAAQCFTFHFMALQIGALLKGVCYFSEEIHHVRSRYCGSYWRALNACLNVERHVPLMLICGCAYLTLLSQNGLQLCLSLMLVCLCQLLNTAFRLHRPSTVEISEICEKYNRNVAYGLAWSYYVGYLKIVLPRLKDSIEEFNRTNNNLLKWKETWKLHILIPLSCEIYDDLQKADSNIHFWRDLPELRLDQAGTKGRVYKQNVYEVIDEDRKLNYCIVEYATPLKTLFTMSHDESAAFSREDRVEQAKLFYRTLEEILQNSKECAGSYRLIVYEESGASEGHFLSKEILRHIRQQHCEEYAMCNGNHHNPQPTDVFSTEPNLLISDSELPRPLRSDAF
;
A
#
# COMPACT_ATOMS: atom_id res chain seq x y z
N MET A 1 -25.18 -60.70 16.33
CA MET A 1 -24.66 -61.58 15.25
C MET A 1 -23.14 -61.50 15.34
N GLY A 2 -22.43 -62.40 16.01
CA GLY A 2 -22.00 -63.74 15.54
C GLY A 2 -20.93 -63.56 14.45
N LEU A 3 -19.66 -64.01 14.49
CA LEU A 3 -18.93 -65.18 15.02
C LEU A 3 -17.43 -64.76 15.11
N ALA A 4 -16.66 -65.04 16.16
CA ALA A 4 -15.86 -66.25 16.46
C ALA A 4 -14.50 -66.44 15.71
N ARG A 5 -13.41 -66.47 16.51
CA ARG A 5 -12.20 -67.36 16.50
C ARG A 5 -11.33 -67.47 15.21
N ALA A 6 -10.00 -67.71 15.22
CA ALA A 6 -8.97 -67.90 16.23
C ALA A 6 -7.59 -68.15 15.53
N ARG A 7 -6.49 -67.81 16.25
CA ARG A 7 -5.21 -68.55 16.44
C ARG A 7 -4.12 -68.66 15.35
N GLY A 8 -2.88 -68.47 15.84
CA GLY A 8 -1.58 -69.02 15.39
C GLY A 8 -0.53 -67.91 15.22
N LEU A 9 0.32 -67.48 16.17
CA LEU A 9 1.28 -68.12 17.10
C LEU A 9 2.46 -68.83 16.42
N LEU A 10 3.68 -68.27 16.55
CA LEU A 10 4.98 -68.92 16.83
C LEU A 10 6.11 -67.88 16.56
N LEU A 11 6.66 -67.22 17.59
CA LEU A 11 7.72 -67.66 18.51
C LEU A 11 9.14 -67.44 17.96
N LEU A 12 9.82 -66.44 18.55
CA LEU A 12 11.28 -66.33 18.69
C LEU A 12 11.87 -67.58 19.35
N PRO A 13 13.16 -67.85 19.09
CA PRO A 13 14.05 -68.24 20.19
C PRO A 13 15.39 -67.45 20.22
N PRO A 14 16.17 -67.59 21.32
CA PRO A 14 17.08 -66.56 21.85
C PRO A 14 18.58 -67.00 21.78
N PRO A 15 19.54 -66.36 22.50
CA PRO A 15 20.96 -66.26 22.12
C PRO A 15 21.88 -67.32 22.75
N ALA A 16 23.12 -67.44 22.25
CA ALA A 16 24.19 -68.20 22.89
C ALA A 16 25.54 -67.43 22.90
N ARG A 17 26.21 -67.54 24.05
CA ARG A 17 27.47 -66.94 24.51
C ARG A 17 28.64 -67.93 24.34
N ARG A 18 29.87 -67.39 24.49
CA ARG A 18 31.21 -68.04 24.69
C ARG A 18 31.90 -68.46 23.39
N THR A 19 33.21 -68.24 23.20
CA THR A 19 34.34 -68.42 24.14
C THR A 19 35.57 -67.54 23.79
N LEU A 20 36.32 -67.17 24.83
CA LEU A 20 37.73 -66.77 24.77
C LEU A 20 38.62 -67.93 24.31
N GLN A 21 39.65 -67.66 23.49
CA GLN A 21 40.93 -68.35 23.59
C GLN A 21 42.08 -67.45 23.08
N LYS A 22 43.22 -67.58 23.75
CA LYS A 22 44.44 -66.76 23.74
C LYS A 22 45.60 -67.68 23.32
N GLY A 23 46.56 -67.19 22.55
CA GLY A 23 47.82 -67.88 22.19
C GLY A 23 48.30 -67.42 20.81
N GLU A 24 49.27 -66.49 20.73
CA GLU A 24 50.72 -66.71 20.60
C GLU A 24 51.17 -67.10 19.17
N GLY A 25 52.08 -66.31 18.59
CA GLY A 25 52.75 -66.62 17.32
C GLY A 25 53.47 -65.41 16.72
N SER A 26 54.81 -65.46 16.73
CA SER A 26 55.79 -64.42 16.35
C SER A 26 56.26 -64.54 14.89
N ALA A 27 56.58 -63.40 14.24
CA ALA A 27 57.63 -63.16 13.20
C ALA A 27 57.37 -61.76 12.54
N ALA A 28 58.22 -60.73 12.68
CA ALA A 28 59.42 -60.42 11.86
C ALA A 28 59.15 -60.45 10.34
N ALA A 29 59.42 -59.45 9.49
CA ALA A 29 60.37 -58.33 9.51
C ALA A 29 60.04 -57.25 8.41
N GLU A 30 60.75 -56.11 8.48
CA GLU A 30 61.03 -55.10 7.41
C GLU A 30 59.85 -54.28 6.83
N GLY A 31 59.82 -52.95 6.75
CA GLY A 31 60.84 -51.90 6.80
C GLY A 31 60.78 -51.09 5.50
N TYR A 32 60.04 -49.97 5.42
CA TYR A 32 60.23 -48.83 4.50
C TYR A 32 59.23 -47.68 4.85
N GLU A 33 59.74 -46.54 5.34
CA GLU A 33 59.12 -45.20 5.30
C GLU A 33 59.30 -44.58 3.89
N PRO A 34 58.82 -43.36 3.51
CA PRO A 34 57.89 -42.38 4.12
C PRO A 34 56.87 -41.74 3.11
N LEU A 35 55.90 -40.91 3.55
CA LEU A 35 55.64 -39.54 3.00
C LEU A 35 54.44 -38.83 3.68
N LYS A 36 54.72 -37.66 4.27
CA LYS A 36 53.74 -36.69 4.76
C LYS A 36 52.88 -36.14 3.61
N ARG A 37 51.56 -36.12 3.76
CA ARG A 37 50.65 -35.33 2.90
C ARG A 37 49.70 -34.52 3.79
N GLY A 38 49.84 -33.19 3.71
CA GLY A 38 49.13 -32.22 4.55
C GLY A 38 47.61 -32.24 4.35
N VAL A 39 46.89 -32.10 5.46
CA VAL A 39 45.44 -31.91 5.49
C VAL A 39 45.15 -30.46 5.14
N HIS A 40 44.66 -30.20 3.92
CA HIS A 40 44.04 -28.93 3.56
C HIS A 40 42.62 -28.88 4.15
N CYS A 41 42.39 -28.03 5.15
CA CYS A 41 41.06 -27.69 5.62
C CYS A 41 40.34 -26.79 4.60
N CYS A 42 39.12 -27.16 4.20
CA CYS A 42 38.23 -26.29 3.42
C CYS A 42 37.81 -25.04 4.23
N PRO A 43 37.76 -23.84 3.64
CA PRO A 43 37.28 -22.65 4.32
C PRO A 43 35.75 -22.67 4.51
N SER A 44 35.30 -22.03 5.60
CA SER A 44 33.86 -21.96 5.94
C SER A 44 33.08 -21.01 5.01
N PRO A 45 31.75 -21.15 4.87
CA PRO A 45 30.93 -20.31 3.99
C PRO A 45 31.02 -18.80 4.25
N VAL A 46 31.36 -18.40 5.48
CA VAL A 46 31.58 -16.99 5.86
C VAL A 46 32.82 -16.40 5.18
N GLN A 47 33.85 -17.21 4.93
CA GLN A 47 35.06 -16.78 4.20
C GLN A 47 34.80 -16.62 2.69
N LEU A 48 33.83 -17.35 2.13
CA LEU A 48 33.40 -17.17 0.73
C LEU A 48 32.60 -15.88 0.53
N CYS A 49 31.75 -15.48 1.49
CA CYS A 49 31.07 -14.19 1.45
C CYS A 49 32.04 -13.00 1.58
N LEU A 50 33.03 -13.09 2.48
CA LEU A 50 34.07 -12.04 2.61
C LEU A 50 35.03 -12.02 1.42
N GLY A 51 35.34 -13.18 0.82
CA GLY A 51 36.16 -13.30 -0.39
C GLY A 51 35.50 -12.66 -1.62
N SER A 52 34.19 -12.82 -1.79
CA SER A 52 33.43 -12.17 -2.87
C SER A 52 33.31 -10.65 -2.69
N ILE A 53 33.19 -10.14 -1.45
CA ILE A 53 33.20 -8.69 -1.18
C ILE A 53 34.60 -8.09 -1.42
N ALA A 54 35.66 -8.80 -1.03
CA ALA A 54 37.04 -8.36 -1.26
C ALA A 54 37.45 -8.40 -2.75
N GLN A 55 36.88 -9.34 -3.55
CA GLN A 55 37.07 -9.34 -5.01
C GLN A 55 36.25 -8.24 -5.71
N PHE A 56 35.06 -7.90 -5.21
CA PHE A 56 34.27 -6.78 -5.75
C PHE A 56 34.89 -5.41 -5.43
N GLN A 57 35.53 -5.23 -4.28
CA GLN A 57 36.25 -4.00 -3.94
C GLN A 57 37.55 -3.80 -4.74
N ARG A 58 38.15 -4.86 -5.29
CA ARG A 58 39.33 -4.76 -6.17
C ARG A 58 39.02 -4.29 -7.58
N PHE A 59 37.77 -4.38 -8.05
CA PHE A 59 37.35 -3.79 -9.33
C PHE A 59 37.06 -2.29 -9.24
N PHE A 60 36.92 -1.74 -8.03
CA PHE A 60 36.67 -0.32 -7.76
C PHE A 60 37.69 0.23 -6.74
N SER A 61 38.98 0.16 -7.07
CA SER A 61 39.96 1.04 -6.41
C SER A 61 40.02 2.39 -7.13
N PRO A 62 40.00 3.53 -6.40
CA PRO A 62 39.93 4.86 -6.99
C PRO A 62 41.26 5.27 -7.63
N TRP A 63 41.19 5.87 -8.81
CA TRP A 63 42.33 6.55 -9.44
C TRP A 63 42.68 7.81 -8.63
N PRO A 64 43.97 8.11 -8.38
CA PRO A 64 44.35 9.17 -7.47
C PRO A 64 44.74 10.48 -8.18
N HIS A 65 44.59 11.57 -7.41
CA HIS A 65 45.14 12.93 -7.54
C HIS A 65 44.46 13.88 -8.55
N SER A 66 43.69 14.89 -8.10
CA SER A 66 44.11 16.20 -7.54
C SER A 66 45.08 16.95 -8.44
N LEU A 67 44.70 18.11 -9.03
CA LEU A 67 45.06 19.49 -8.62
C LEU A 67 44.61 20.47 -9.75
N PRO A 68 44.67 21.81 -9.61
CA PRO A 68 44.20 22.69 -8.53
C PRO A 68 43.37 23.89 -9.05
N ILE A 69 42.71 24.59 -8.12
CA ILE A 69 42.07 25.90 -8.34
C ILE A 69 43.11 27.01 -8.10
N SER A 70 43.27 27.94 -9.05
CA SER A 70 43.96 29.25 -8.90
C SER A 70 43.24 30.26 -9.82
N SER A 71 42.41 31.15 -9.26
CA SER A 71 42.70 32.52 -8.80
C SER A 71 42.70 33.59 -9.92
N LEU A 72 41.58 34.32 -9.98
CA LEU A 72 41.37 35.76 -10.23
C LEU A 72 42.48 36.58 -10.93
N GLN A 73 42.13 37.23 -12.06
CA GLN A 73 42.58 38.60 -12.34
C GLN A 73 41.59 39.39 -13.22
N GLN A 74 41.57 40.71 -13.02
CA GLN A 74 40.52 41.69 -13.25
C GLN A 74 40.37 42.23 -14.70
N HIS A 75 39.13 42.56 -15.08
CA HIS A 75 38.57 43.66 -15.94
C HIS A 75 39.49 44.54 -16.83
N PRO A 76 39.02 45.05 -18.01
CA PRO A 76 37.99 46.12 -18.05
C PRO A 76 36.98 46.15 -19.23
N VAL A 77 36.07 47.11 -19.08
CA VAL A 77 34.90 47.53 -19.87
C VAL A 77 35.27 48.08 -21.26
N GLY A 78 34.43 47.83 -22.29
CA GLY A 78 34.42 48.67 -23.52
C GLY A 78 33.80 48.10 -24.80
N SER A 79 32.55 48.50 -25.09
CA SER A 79 32.00 48.95 -26.41
C SER A 79 31.90 48.00 -27.65
N THR A 80 30.63 47.68 -27.98
CA THR A 80 29.96 47.64 -29.31
C THR A 80 30.26 46.52 -30.35
N PRO A 81 29.29 46.19 -31.24
CA PRO A 81 28.93 44.81 -31.59
C PRO A 81 29.47 44.36 -32.95
N LEU A 82 29.82 43.08 -33.07
CA LEU A 82 30.16 42.45 -34.34
C LEU A 82 29.44 41.11 -34.48
N HIS A 83 28.33 41.19 -35.21
CA HIS A 83 27.76 40.20 -36.12
C HIS A 83 28.34 38.77 -36.00
N LEU A 84 27.82 37.97 -35.06
CA LEU A 84 28.08 36.52 -35.06
C LEU A 84 27.03 35.84 -35.94
N GLN A 85 27.44 35.57 -37.18
CA GLN A 85 26.71 34.75 -38.13
C GLN A 85 26.50 33.36 -37.50
N MET A 86 25.26 33.03 -37.13
CA MET A 86 24.93 31.68 -36.67
C MET A 86 25.07 30.70 -37.84
N PRO A 87 25.64 29.50 -37.62
CA PRO A 87 25.67 28.47 -38.64
C PRO A 87 24.24 28.11 -39.05
N HIS A 88 24.01 27.99 -40.35
CA HIS A 88 22.79 27.43 -40.92
C HIS A 88 22.63 25.99 -40.41
N ASP A 89 21.86 25.81 -39.34
CA ASP A 89 21.31 24.50 -38.99
C ASP A 89 20.14 24.21 -39.93
N VAL A 90 20.49 23.53 -41.02
CA VAL A 90 19.56 22.85 -41.92
C VAL A 90 19.05 21.62 -41.17
N ASP A 91 17.90 21.79 -40.51
CA ASP A 91 16.81 20.80 -40.40
C ASP A 91 15.87 21.19 -39.24
N ARG A 92 15.02 22.19 -39.49
CA ARG A 92 13.77 22.33 -38.74
C ARG A 92 12.69 21.55 -39.49
N PRO A 93 12.19 20.41 -38.99
CA PRO A 93 10.98 19.84 -39.53
C PRO A 93 9.82 20.80 -39.21
N ASN A 94 9.29 21.45 -40.26
CA ASN A 94 8.06 22.23 -40.25
C ASN A 94 6.85 21.30 -40.04
N GLY A 95 6.68 20.79 -38.83
CA GLY A 95 5.46 20.15 -38.36
C GLY A 95 4.95 20.87 -37.11
N PRO A 96 3.64 20.82 -36.79
CA PRO A 96 3.18 21.26 -35.49
C PRO A 96 4.00 20.51 -34.44
N ALA A 97 4.56 21.24 -33.47
CA ALA A 97 5.34 20.65 -32.38
C ALA A 97 4.43 19.73 -31.58
N HIS A 98 4.31 18.48 -32.01
CA HIS A 98 3.57 17.47 -31.29
C HIS A 98 4.33 17.27 -29.96
N PRO A 99 3.65 17.46 -28.81
CA PRO A 99 4.30 17.28 -27.52
C PRO A 99 4.90 15.87 -27.46
N LEU A 100 6.10 15.75 -26.88
CA LEU A 100 6.76 14.47 -26.63
C LEU A 100 5.93 13.67 -25.63
N ILE A 101 4.95 12.92 -26.13
CA ILE A 101 4.14 11.99 -25.35
C ILE A 101 4.90 10.67 -25.26
N SER A 102 5.15 10.22 -24.03
CA SER A 102 5.80 8.94 -23.77
C SER A 102 4.96 7.79 -24.34
N LYS A 103 5.59 6.93 -25.14
CA LYS A 103 4.97 5.70 -25.63
C LYS A 103 4.83 4.69 -24.49
N PRO A 104 3.85 3.76 -24.57
CA PRO A 104 3.75 2.65 -23.62
C PRO A 104 5.05 1.83 -23.62
N ARG A 105 5.40 1.31 -22.45
CA ARG A 105 6.68 0.60 -22.25
C ARG A 105 6.71 -0.72 -23.01
N GLY A 106 7.85 -0.98 -23.65
CA GLY A 106 8.13 -2.23 -24.37
C GLY A 106 8.75 -3.31 -23.48
N LYS A 107 9.09 -4.46 -24.08
CA LYS A 107 9.65 -5.64 -23.38
C LYS A 107 11.18 -5.65 -23.26
N TRP A 108 11.85 -4.52 -23.53
CA TRP A 108 13.32 -4.44 -23.61
C TRP A 108 14.03 -4.89 -22.32
N ALA A 109 13.52 -4.49 -21.15
CA ALA A 109 14.09 -4.92 -19.88
C ALA A 109 14.13 -6.46 -19.72
N GLN A 110 13.10 -7.16 -20.23
CA GLN A 110 13.05 -8.63 -20.20
C GLN A 110 14.09 -9.24 -21.14
N TYR A 111 14.23 -8.69 -22.36
CA TYR A 111 15.25 -9.16 -23.30
C TYR A 111 16.67 -8.95 -22.77
N THR A 112 16.95 -7.78 -22.21
CA THR A 112 18.25 -7.50 -21.57
C THR A 112 18.51 -8.47 -20.42
N ASN A 113 17.51 -8.78 -19.59
CA ASN A 113 17.64 -9.77 -18.52
C ASN A 113 18.04 -11.16 -19.07
N TYR A 114 17.39 -11.64 -20.14
CA TYR A 114 17.76 -12.93 -20.75
C TYR A 114 19.18 -12.94 -21.31
N ILE A 115 19.61 -11.85 -21.95
CA ILE A 115 20.99 -11.71 -22.45
C ILE A 115 21.99 -11.78 -21.30
N CYS A 116 21.74 -11.08 -20.19
CA CYS A 116 22.59 -11.13 -19.01
C CYS A 116 22.66 -12.54 -18.41
N ILE A 117 21.53 -13.27 -18.34
CA ILE A 117 21.52 -14.65 -17.87
C ILE A 117 22.41 -15.54 -18.74
N VAL A 118 22.29 -15.46 -20.06
CA VAL A 118 23.12 -16.25 -21.00
C VAL A 118 24.60 -15.91 -20.83
N LEU A 119 24.93 -14.63 -20.68
CA LEU A 119 26.31 -14.18 -20.45
C LEU A 119 26.88 -14.74 -19.14
N CYS A 120 26.10 -14.71 -18.05
CA CYS A 120 26.51 -15.30 -16.77
C CYS A 120 26.74 -16.81 -16.89
N MET A 121 25.89 -17.53 -17.62
CA MET A 121 26.06 -18.96 -17.86
C MET A 121 27.31 -19.27 -18.69
N LEU A 122 27.62 -18.44 -19.70
CA LEU A 122 28.84 -18.58 -20.50
C LEU A 122 30.10 -18.38 -19.64
N VAL A 123 30.11 -17.36 -18.77
CA VAL A 123 31.24 -17.11 -17.85
C VAL A 123 31.44 -18.28 -16.89
N LEU A 124 30.36 -18.84 -16.33
CA LEU A 124 30.44 -20.01 -15.45
C LEU A 124 30.99 -21.25 -16.19
N TYR A 125 30.59 -21.44 -17.45
CA TYR A 125 31.10 -22.53 -18.29
C TYR A 125 32.61 -22.40 -18.56
N LEU A 126 33.08 -21.19 -18.88
CA LEU A 126 34.49 -20.92 -19.18
C LEU A 126 35.41 -21.04 -17.95
N LYS A 127 34.88 -20.93 -16.74
CA LYS A 127 35.67 -20.98 -15.51
C LYS A 127 36.06 -22.41 -15.07
N GLU A 128 35.56 -23.43 -15.77
CA GLU A 128 35.80 -24.86 -15.47
C GLU A 128 35.56 -25.26 -14.00
N GLU A 129 34.70 -24.52 -13.29
CA GLU A 129 34.35 -24.88 -11.91
C GLU A 129 33.47 -26.13 -11.88
N SER A 130 33.56 -26.87 -10.77
CA SER A 130 32.72 -28.05 -10.60
C SER A 130 31.24 -27.64 -10.61
N LEU A 131 30.51 -28.08 -11.63
CA LEU A 131 29.08 -27.80 -11.81
C LEU A 131 28.27 -28.17 -10.56
N TYR A 132 28.73 -29.17 -9.82
CA TYR A 132 28.13 -29.61 -8.56
C TYR A 132 28.22 -28.55 -7.45
N GLN A 133 29.39 -27.94 -7.22
CA GLN A 133 29.54 -26.88 -6.21
C GLN A 133 28.78 -25.62 -6.62
N ALA A 134 28.79 -25.27 -7.91
CA ALA A 134 28.00 -24.15 -8.43
C ALA A 134 26.49 -24.38 -8.21
N ALA A 135 26.00 -25.60 -8.46
CA ALA A 135 24.61 -25.96 -8.23
C ALA A 135 24.23 -25.95 -6.74
N GLN A 136 25.12 -26.40 -5.85
CA GLN A 136 24.95 -26.32 -4.39
C GLN A 136 24.79 -24.87 -3.94
N CYS A 137 25.72 -24.01 -4.33
CA CYS A 137 25.69 -22.58 -4.02
C CYS A 137 24.43 -21.91 -4.58
N PHE A 138 24.08 -22.17 -5.84
CA PHE A 138 22.88 -21.62 -6.46
C PHE A 138 21.61 -22.04 -5.72
N THR A 139 21.48 -23.33 -5.39
CA THR A 139 20.32 -23.88 -4.66
C THR A 139 20.17 -23.22 -3.29
N PHE A 140 21.27 -23.04 -2.56
CA PHE A 140 21.25 -22.36 -1.25
C PHE A 140 20.82 -20.89 -1.37
N HIS A 141 21.40 -20.12 -2.29
CA HIS A 141 21.04 -18.71 -2.48
C HIS A 141 19.59 -18.55 -2.91
N PHE A 142 19.12 -19.42 -3.80
CA PHE A 142 17.75 -19.39 -4.27
C PHE A 142 16.76 -19.74 -3.14
N MET A 143 17.07 -20.74 -2.31
CA MET A 143 16.31 -21.03 -1.07
C MET A 143 16.27 -19.80 -0.14
N ALA A 144 17.39 -19.11 0.04
CA ALA A 144 17.46 -17.92 0.88
C ALA A 144 16.55 -16.78 0.38
N LEU A 145 16.40 -16.62 -0.94
CA LEU A 145 15.46 -15.67 -1.54
C LEU A 145 14.00 -16.06 -1.28
N GLN A 146 13.66 -17.35 -1.40
CA GLN A 146 12.30 -17.83 -1.12
C GLN A 146 11.90 -17.69 0.35
N ILE A 147 12.82 -18.02 1.26
CA ILE A 147 12.64 -17.79 2.70
C ILE A 147 12.40 -16.30 2.98
N GLY A 148 13.16 -15.41 2.33
CA GLY A 148 12.95 -13.97 2.43
C GLY A 148 11.57 -13.51 1.96
N ALA A 149 11.10 -14.01 0.82
CA ALA A 149 9.76 -13.71 0.31
C ALA A 149 8.65 -14.17 1.28
N LEU A 150 8.78 -15.37 1.86
CA LEU A 150 7.84 -15.89 2.85
C LEU A 150 7.86 -15.06 4.14
N LEU A 151 9.04 -14.75 4.69
CA LEU A 151 9.15 -13.91 5.89
C LEU A 151 8.50 -12.54 5.66
N LYS A 152 8.76 -11.91 4.51
CA LYS A 152 8.11 -10.65 4.13
C LYS A 152 6.59 -10.78 4.06
N GLY A 153 6.09 -11.86 3.46
CA GLY A 153 4.66 -12.16 3.39
C GLY A 153 4.04 -12.37 4.78
N VAL A 154 4.73 -13.04 5.70
CA VAL A 154 4.29 -13.18 7.11
C VAL A 154 4.24 -11.82 7.81
N CYS A 155 5.24 -10.96 7.61
CA CYS A 155 5.23 -9.60 8.15
C CYS A 155 4.03 -8.80 7.62
N TYR A 156 3.71 -8.86 6.32
CA TYR A 156 2.52 -8.19 5.80
C TYR A 156 1.22 -8.80 6.29
N PHE A 157 1.16 -10.13 6.41
CA PHE A 157 0.00 -10.80 6.95
C PHE A 157 -0.31 -10.35 8.39
N SER A 158 0.72 -10.05 9.19
CA SER A 158 0.52 -9.52 10.55
C SER A 158 -0.25 -8.20 10.58
N GLU A 159 -0.02 -7.32 9.60
CA GLU A 159 -0.79 -6.08 9.43
C GLU A 159 -2.19 -6.39 8.90
N GLU A 160 -2.29 -7.21 7.84
CA GLU A 160 -3.55 -7.51 7.15
C GLU A 160 -4.55 -8.31 8.00
N ILE A 161 -4.13 -8.98 9.08
CA ILE A 161 -5.04 -9.60 10.06
C ILE A 161 -6.07 -8.58 10.58
N HIS A 162 -5.65 -7.33 10.83
CA HIS A 162 -6.53 -6.26 11.30
C HIS A 162 -7.53 -5.79 10.23
N HIS A 163 -7.33 -6.19 8.98
CA HIS A 163 -8.14 -5.81 7.83
C HIS A 163 -8.89 -6.99 7.19
N VAL A 164 -8.85 -8.19 7.80
CA VAL A 164 -9.53 -9.39 7.26
C VAL A 164 -11.03 -9.17 7.06
N ARG A 165 -11.70 -8.51 8.01
CA ARG A 165 -13.14 -8.26 7.92
C ARG A 165 -13.49 -7.26 6.82
N SER A 166 -12.70 -6.19 6.66
CA SER A 166 -13.01 -5.07 5.75
C SER A 166 -12.50 -5.28 4.31
N ARG A 167 -11.34 -5.94 4.14
CA ARG A 167 -10.71 -6.16 2.82
C ARG A 167 -10.94 -7.57 2.26
N TYR A 168 -11.01 -8.58 3.11
CA TYR A 168 -11.07 -10.00 2.70
C TYR A 168 -12.38 -10.70 3.05
N CYS A 169 -13.43 -9.93 3.36
CA CYS A 169 -14.77 -10.42 3.71
C CYS A 169 -14.77 -11.47 4.83
N GLY A 170 -13.88 -11.32 5.82
CA GLY A 170 -13.76 -12.26 6.95
C GLY A 170 -12.93 -13.52 6.67
N SER A 171 -12.42 -13.70 5.44
CA SER A 171 -11.66 -14.91 5.09
C SER A 171 -10.15 -14.74 5.33
N TYR A 172 -9.66 -15.38 6.39
CA TYR A 172 -8.22 -15.44 6.70
C TYR A 172 -7.40 -16.12 5.59
N TRP A 173 -7.95 -17.14 4.93
CA TRP A 173 -7.25 -17.84 3.86
C TRP A 173 -7.00 -16.94 2.64
N ARG A 174 -7.96 -16.07 2.29
CA ARG A 174 -7.78 -15.09 1.21
C ARG A 174 -6.70 -14.07 1.54
N ALA A 175 -6.69 -13.56 2.77
CA ALA A 175 -5.67 -12.64 3.26
C ALA A 175 -4.27 -13.30 3.23
N LEU A 176 -4.18 -14.54 3.71
CA LEU A 176 -2.95 -15.33 3.70
C LEU A 176 -2.43 -15.56 2.27
N ASN A 177 -3.31 -15.97 1.35
CA ASN A 177 -2.94 -16.20 -0.05
C ASN A 177 -2.51 -14.91 -0.75
N ALA A 178 -3.16 -13.78 -0.45
CA ALA A 178 -2.78 -12.48 -0.99
C ALA A 178 -1.40 -12.02 -0.51
N CYS A 179 -1.03 -12.31 0.74
CA CYS A 179 0.25 -11.90 1.33
C CYS A 179 1.42 -12.82 0.94
N LEU A 180 1.18 -14.13 0.92
CA LEU A 180 2.23 -15.14 0.72
C LEU A 180 2.32 -15.68 -0.70
N ASN A 181 1.31 -15.41 -1.55
CA ASN A 181 1.20 -15.96 -2.91
C ASN A 181 1.54 -17.45 -2.94
N VAL A 182 0.81 -18.20 -2.11
CA VAL A 182 1.14 -19.58 -1.68
C VAL A 182 1.30 -20.50 -2.88
N GLU A 183 0.49 -20.31 -3.91
CA GLU A 183 0.50 -21.07 -5.16
C GLU A 183 1.85 -21.05 -5.89
N ARG A 184 2.62 -19.97 -5.77
CA ARG A 184 3.94 -19.84 -6.43
C ARG A 184 5.11 -20.20 -5.52
N HIS A 185 5.11 -19.72 -4.28
CA HIS A 185 6.27 -19.87 -3.41
C HIS A 185 6.40 -21.26 -2.78
N VAL A 186 5.30 -21.93 -2.45
CA VAL A 186 5.32 -23.27 -1.82
C VAL A 186 5.90 -24.36 -2.72
N PRO A 187 5.46 -24.54 -3.99
CA PRO A 187 6.04 -25.57 -4.85
C PRO A 187 7.53 -25.32 -5.12
N LEU A 188 7.90 -24.05 -5.26
CA LEU A 188 9.29 -23.64 -5.49
C LEU A 188 10.19 -23.94 -4.28
N MET A 189 9.69 -23.68 -3.06
CA MET A 189 10.36 -24.07 -1.81
C MET A 189 10.50 -25.59 -1.67
N LEU A 190 9.48 -26.36 -2.06
CA LEU A 190 9.54 -27.83 -2.04
C LEU A 190 10.62 -28.35 -3.00
N ILE A 191 10.66 -27.85 -4.24
CA ILE A 191 11.67 -28.24 -5.23
C ILE A 191 13.07 -27.92 -4.72
N CYS A 192 13.27 -26.70 -4.23
CA CYS A 192 14.58 -26.25 -3.77
C CYS A 192 14.98 -26.92 -2.44
N GLY A 193 14.02 -27.25 -1.57
CA GLY A 193 14.24 -28.04 -0.35
C GLY A 193 14.65 -29.49 -0.67
N CYS A 194 13.97 -30.13 -1.63
CA CYS A 194 14.35 -31.45 -2.12
C CYS A 194 15.74 -31.44 -2.77
N ALA A 195 16.03 -30.45 -3.62
CA ALA A 195 17.35 -30.26 -4.22
C ALA A 195 18.43 -30.01 -3.17
N TYR A 196 18.10 -29.24 -2.12
CA TYR A 196 19.01 -28.98 -1.01
C TYR A 196 19.31 -30.26 -0.22
N LEU A 197 18.31 -31.09 0.07
CA LEU A 197 18.48 -32.36 0.79
C LEU A 197 19.28 -33.38 -0.03
N THR A 198 19.14 -33.41 -1.35
CA THR A 198 19.91 -34.31 -2.22
C THR A 198 21.34 -33.82 -2.45
N LEU A 199 21.57 -32.50 -2.46
CA LEU A 199 22.90 -31.91 -2.71
C LEU A 199 23.72 -31.67 -1.44
N LEU A 200 23.12 -31.40 -0.27
CA LEU A 200 23.85 -31.10 0.98
C LEU A 200 23.62 -32.17 2.04
N SER A 201 24.45 -33.22 1.97
CA SER A 201 24.42 -34.38 2.86
C SER A 201 25.30 -34.23 4.13
N GLN A 202 25.60 -33.02 4.63
CA GLN A 202 26.47 -32.91 5.82
C GLN A 202 26.09 -31.82 6.83
N ASN A 203 26.13 -32.22 8.11
CA ASN A 203 26.09 -31.44 9.35
C ASN A 203 24.88 -30.50 9.57
N GLY A 204 23.81 -31.04 10.19
CA GLY A 204 22.57 -30.31 10.49
C GLY A 204 22.71 -29.07 11.40
N LEU A 205 23.72 -28.99 12.27
CA LEU A 205 23.95 -27.80 13.11
C LEU A 205 24.39 -26.58 12.29
N GLN A 206 25.25 -26.79 11.28
CA GLN A 206 25.73 -25.72 10.41
C GLN A 206 24.61 -25.21 9.48
N LEU A 207 23.71 -26.10 9.08
CA LEU A 207 22.47 -25.74 8.38
C LEU A 207 21.59 -24.82 9.23
N CYS A 208 21.32 -25.18 10.49
CA CYS A 208 20.48 -24.39 11.37
C CYS A 208 21.01 -22.96 11.55
N LEU A 209 22.31 -22.81 11.83
CA LEU A 209 22.95 -21.49 11.94
C LEU A 209 22.88 -20.70 10.63
N SER A 210 23.10 -21.35 9.48
CA SER A 210 23.04 -20.70 8.17
C SER A 210 21.62 -20.20 7.86
N LEU A 211 20.59 -20.99 8.18
CA LEU A 211 19.18 -20.59 8.03
C LEU A 211 18.82 -19.43 8.95
N MET A 212 19.25 -19.47 10.22
CA MET A 212 19.01 -18.37 11.15
C MET A 212 19.65 -17.07 10.67
N LEU A 213 20.87 -17.12 10.14
CA LEU A 213 21.54 -15.96 9.57
C LEU A 213 20.82 -15.44 8.32
N VAL A 214 20.38 -16.33 7.43
CA VAL A 214 19.57 -15.96 6.27
C VAL A 214 18.28 -15.26 6.69
N CYS A 215 17.55 -15.83 7.66
CA CYS A 215 16.33 -15.22 8.20
C CYS A 215 16.62 -13.83 8.78
N LEU A 216 17.68 -13.69 9.59
CA LEU A 216 18.08 -12.41 10.16
C LEU A 216 18.39 -11.38 9.06
N CYS A 217 19.18 -11.75 8.05
CA CYS A 217 19.50 -10.87 6.93
C CYS A 217 18.23 -10.41 6.19
N GLN A 218 17.28 -11.31 5.92
CA GLN A 218 16.04 -10.96 5.22
C GLN A 218 15.11 -10.08 6.06
N LEU A 219 15.05 -10.32 7.37
CA LEU A 219 14.31 -9.47 8.31
C LEU A 219 14.92 -8.08 8.37
N LEU A 220 16.26 -7.96 8.43
CA LEU A 220 16.94 -6.66 8.37
C LEU A 220 16.69 -5.94 7.05
N ASN A 221 16.76 -6.63 5.91
CA ASN A 221 16.43 -6.05 4.60
C ASN A 221 15.01 -5.47 4.56
N THR A 222 14.06 -6.14 5.21
CA THR A 222 12.66 -5.72 5.30
C THR A 222 12.50 -4.55 6.27
N ALA A 223 13.14 -4.62 7.44
CA ALA A 223 13.12 -3.58 8.46
C ALA A 223 13.71 -2.25 7.95
N PHE A 224 14.85 -2.32 7.26
CA PHE A 224 15.48 -1.16 6.62
C PHE A 224 14.82 -0.76 5.29
N ARG A 225 13.78 -1.48 4.85
CA ARG A 225 13.03 -1.22 3.61
C ARG A 225 13.92 -1.09 2.37
N LEU A 226 14.99 -1.88 2.30
CA LEU A 226 15.96 -1.84 1.20
C LEU A 226 15.35 -2.26 -0.15
N HIS A 227 14.24 -3.02 -0.12
CA HIS A 227 13.50 -3.46 -1.30
C HIS A 227 12.34 -2.53 -1.66
N ARG A 228 12.49 -1.21 -1.46
CA ARG A 228 11.50 -0.26 -1.99
C ARG A 228 11.56 -0.30 -3.52
N PRO A 229 10.42 -0.46 -4.21
CA PRO A 229 10.41 -0.38 -5.67
C PRO A 229 10.89 0.99 -6.11
N SER A 230 11.65 1.01 -7.20
CA SER A 230 12.11 2.22 -7.86
C SER A 230 10.93 3.03 -8.42
N THR A 231 11.15 4.32 -8.68
CA THR A 231 10.14 5.18 -9.31
C THR A 231 9.68 4.64 -10.66
N VAL A 232 10.59 4.03 -11.41
CA VAL A 232 10.32 3.40 -12.71
C VAL A 232 9.39 2.20 -12.52
N GLU A 233 9.64 1.32 -11.55
CA GLU A 233 8.77 0.16 -11.28
C GLU A 233 7.39 0.59 -10.79
N ILE A 234 7.31 1.58 -9.90
CA ILE A 234 6.02 2.11 -9.42
C ILE A 234 5.22 2.66 -10.61
N SER A 235 5.85 3.46 -11.47
CA SER A 235 5.20 4.02 -12.66
C SER A 235 4.79 2.92 -13.64
N GLU A 236 5.59 1.88 -13.83
CA GLU A 236 5.18 0.72 -14.64
C GLU A 236 3.94 0.04 -14.08
N ILE A 237 3.89 -0.18 -12.76
CA ILE A 237 2.75 -0.80 -12.09
C ILE A 237 1.51 0.09 -12.24
N CYS A 238 1.65 1.40 -12.03
CA CYS A 238 0.54 2.35 -12.20
C CYS A 238 0.02 2.41 -13.63
N GLU A 239 0.91 2.47 -14.63
CA GLU A 239 0.58 2.48 -16.06
C GLU A 239 -0.07 1.16 -16.50
N LYS A 240 0.47 0.02 -16.06
CA LYS A 240 0.02 -1.31 -16.47
C LYS A 240 -1.34 -1.68 -15.91
N TYR A 241 -1.63 -1.26 -14.68
CA TYR A 241 -2.84 -1.64 -13.95
C TYR A 241 -3.84 -0.49 -13.79
N ASN A 242 -3.65 0.64 -14.46
CA ASN A 242 -4.52 1.82 -14.39
C ASN A 242 -4.88 2.25 -12.95
N ARG A 243 -3.94 2.11 -12.00
CA ARG A 243 -4.22 2.22 -10.56
C ARG A 243 -4.46 3.63 -10.03
N ASN A 244 -4.45 4.64 -10.89
CA ASN A 244 -4.53 6.06 -10.50
C ASN A 244 -5.91 6.69 -10.77
N VAL A 245 -6.88 5.93 -11.27
CA VAL A 245 -8.20 6.45 -11.67
C VAL A 245 -8.94 7.08 -10.49
N ALA A 246 -9.08 6.35 -9.37
CA ALA A 246 -9.80 6.85 -8.20
C ALA A 246 -9.19 8.15 -7.64
N TYR A 247 -7.86 8.24 -7.61
CA TYR A 247 -7.15 9.43 -7.14
C TYR A 247 -7.44 10.65 -8.02
N GLY A 248 -7.33 10.49 -9.34
CA GLY A 248 -7.65 11.55 -10.30
C GLY A 248 -9.11 11.99 -10.21
N LEU A 249 -10.04 11.04 -10.07
CA LEU A 249 -11.47 11.31 -9.93
C LEU A 249 -11.80 12.06 -8.63
N ALA A 250 -11.17 11.70 -7.50
CA ALA A 250 -11.35 12.38 -6.22
C ALA A 250 -10.89 13.85 -6.29
N TRP A 251 -9.70 14.10 -6.83
CA TRP A 251 -9.19 15.47 -7.02
C TRP A 251 -10.02 16.28 -8.02
N SER A 252 -10.45 15.65 -9.11
CA SER A 252 -11.32 16.29 -10.11
C SER A 252 -12.65 16.73 -9.49
N TYR A 253 -13.30 15.86 -8.71
CA TYR A 253 -14.56 16.19 -8.03
C TYR A 253 -14.37 17.24 -6.94
N TYR A 254 -13.29 17.16 -6.17
CA TYR A 254 -12.99 18.17 -5.17
C TYR A 254 -12.74 19.54 -5.79
N VAL A 255 -11.77 19.66 -6.70
CA VAL A 255 -11.34 20.96 -7.27
C VAL A 255 -12.39 21.52 -8.23
N GLY A 256 -12.96 20.65 -9.07
CA GLY A 256 -13.88 21.05 -10.14
C GLY A 256 -15.32 21.25 -9.68
N TYR A 257 -15.68 20.83 -8.47
CA TYR A 257 -17.04 20.95 -7.95
C TYR A 257 -17.11 21.33 -6.48
N LEU A 258 -16.66 20.47 -5.56
CA LEU A 258 -16.91 20.66 -4.12
C LEU A 258 -16.29 21.96 -3.58
N LYS A 259 -15.06 22.28 -3.97
CA LYS A 259 -14.37 23.51 -3.55
C LYS A 259 -15.09 24.79 -4.02
N ILE A 260 -15.92 24.69 -5.05
CA ILE A 260 -16.68 25.83 -5.60
C ILE A 260 -18.02 25.98 -4.89
N VAL A 261 -18.72 24.86 -4.68
CA VAL A 261 -20.09 24.83 -4.17
C VAL A 261 -20.13 24.93 -2.64
N LEU A 262 -19.33 24.12 -1.95
CA LEU A 262 -19.44 23.94 -0.50
C LEU A 262 -19.23 25.22 0.31
N PRO A 263 -18.31 26.15 -0.05
CA PRO A 263 -18.16 27.40 0.69
C PRO A 263 -19.38 28.32 0.62
N ARG A 264 -20.20 28.22 -0.44
CA ARG A 264 -21.40 29.05 -0.65
C ARG A 264 -22.70 28.37 -0.18
N LEU A 265 -22.63 27.10 0.20
CA LEU A 265 -23.81 26.29 0.51
C LEU A 265 -24.69 26.91 1.59
N LYS A 266 -24.09 27.42 2.67
CA LYS A 266 -24.85 28.01 3.79
C LYS A 266 -25.59 29.28 3.38
N ASP A 267 -24.98 30.11 2.52
CA ASP A 267 -25.61 31.32 2.00
C ASP A 267 -26.80 30.97 1.10
N SER A 268 -26.63 29.96 0.22
CA SER A 268 -27.71 29.45 -0.62
C SER A 268 -28.87 28.87 0.18
N ILE A 269 -28.59 28.17 1.29
CA ILE A 269 -29.62 27.64 2.19
C ILE A 269 -30.34 28.77 2.94
N GLU A 270 -29.61 29.81 3.36
CA GLU A 270 -30.20 30.96 4.02
C GLU A 270 -31.18 31.70 3.08
N GLU A 271 -30.79 31.92 1.83
CA GLU A 271 -31.66 32.49 0.80
C GLU A 271 -32.88 31.60 0.51
N PHE A 272 -32.67 30.29 0.39
CA PHE A 272 -33.76 29.33 0.25
C PHE A 272 -34.75 29.42 1.42
N ASN A 273 -34.27 29.48 2.66
CA ASN A 273 -35.11 29.52 3.85
C ASN A 273 -35.96 30.79 3.96
N ARG A 274 -35.47 31.94 3.48
CA ARG A 274 -36.24 33.21 3.44
C ARG A 274 -37.54 33.09 2.64
N THR A 275 -37.58 32.22 1.64
CA THR A 275 -38.75 32.02 0.76
C THR A 275 -39.52 30.73 1.07
N ASN A 276 -39.01 29.88 1.97
CA ASN A 276 -39.58 28.56 2.28
C ASN A 276 -39.85 28.36 3.79
N ASN A 277 -40.23 29.43 4.51
CA ASN A 277 -40.64 29.38 5.91
C ASN A 277 -39.65 28.67 6.86
N ASN A 278 -38.34 28.87 6.64
CA ASN A 278 -37.27 28.20 7.40
C ASN A 278 -37.39 26.67 7.42
N LEU A 279 -37.69 26.07 6.26
CA LEU A 279 -37.81 24.61 6.10
C LEU A 279 -36.60 23.85 6.68
N LEU A 280 -35.39 24.32 6.36
CA LEU A 280 -34.13 23.81 6.90
C LEU A 280 -33.77 24.60 8.18
N LYS A 281 -34.40 24.25 9.30
CA LYS A 281 -34.41 25.07 10.53
C LYS A 281 -33.05 25.29 11.20
N TRP A 282 -32.21 24.26 11.27
CA TRP A 282 -31.00 24.27 12.11
C TRP A 282 -29.77 24.55 11.26
N LYS A 283 -29.10 25.68 11.51
CA LYS A 283 -27.96 26.15 10.71
C LYS A 283 -26.74 25.25 10.86
N GLU A 284 -26.63 24.60 12.00
CA GLU A 284 -25.64 23.58 12.30
C GLU A 284 -25.83 22.39 11.34
N THR A 285 -27.10 22.05 11.03
CA THR A 285 -27.38 20.91 10.17
C THR A 285 -27.24 21.14 8.67
N TRP A 286 -26.89 22.36 8.25
CA TRP A 286 -26.79 22.74 6.84
C TRP A 286 -25.55 22.12 6.19
N LYS A 287 -25.72 20.92 5.65
CA LYS A 287 -24.68 20.15 4.95
C LYS A 287 -25.19 19.52 3.67
N LEU A 288 -24.29 19.37 2.70
CA LEU A 288 -24.48 18.54 1.52
C LEU A 288 -24.18 17.09 1.86
N HIS A 289 -25.19 16.23 1.75
CA HIS A 289 -25.05 14.80 1.98
C HIS A 289 -24.66 14.12 0.66
N ILE A 290 -23.45 13.58 0.61
CA ILE A 290 -22.89 12.98 -0.62
C ILE A 290 -22.99 11.47 -0.49
N LEU A 291 -23.84 10.86 -1.32
CA LEU A 291 -24.06 9.42 -1.39
C LEU A 291 -22.93 8.74 -2.16
N ILE A 292 -22.35 7.71 -1.55
CA ILE A 292 -21.24 6.93 -2.09
C ILE A 292 -21.62 5.43 -2.01
N PRO A 293 -22.42 4.92 -2.97
CA PRO A 293 -22.66 3.48 -3.10
C PRO A 293 -21.38 2.77 -3.56
N LEU A 294 -20.87 1.82 -2.77
CA LEU A 294 -19.66 1.06 -3.13
C LEU A 294 -19.85 0.15 -4.36
N SER A 295 -21.10 -0.18 -4.70
CA SER A 295 -21.46 -0.88 -5.94
C SER A 295 -21.22 -0.01 -7.19
N CYS A 296 -21.13 1.32 -7.02
CA CYS A 296 -21.19 2.35 -8.06
C CYS A 296 -22.52 2.39 -8.85
N GLU A 297 -23.56 1.73 -8.36
CA GLU A 297 -24.88 1.79 -8.97
C GLU A 297 -25.55 3.11 -8.61
N ILE A 298 -25.65 4.00 -9.60
CA ILE A 298 -26.20 5.35 -9.46
C ILE A 298 -27.46 5.46 -10.29
N TYR A 299 -28.51 5.95 -9.63
CA TYR A 299 -29.78 6.31 -10.21
C TYR A 299 -29.81 7.80 -10.54
N ASP A 300 -30.35 8.15 -11.70
CA ASP A 300 -30.52 9.56 -12.10
C ASP A 300 -31.63 10.24 -11.27
N ASP A 301 -32.57 9.45 -10.76
CA ASP A 301 -33.67 9.89 -9.93
C ASP A 301 -33.65 9.12 -8.59
N LEU A 302 -33.45 9.86 -7.49
CA LEU A 302 -33.41 9.27 -6.15
C LEU A 302 -34.75 8.62 -5.75
N GLN A 303 -35.88 9.07 -6.30
CA GLN A 303 -37.17 8.46 -6.04
C GLN A 303 -37.28 7.03 -6.61
N LYS A 304 -36.51 6.73 -7.66
CA LYS A 304 -36.40 5.36 -8.21
C LYS A 304 -35.50 4.46 -7.37
N ALA A 305 -34.52 5.04 -6.68
CA ALA A 305 -33.68 4.31 -5.74
C ALA A 305 -34.47 3.96 -4.47
N ASP A 306 -35.30 4.89 -3.99
CA ASP A 306 -36.14 4.70 -2.82
C ASP A 306 -37.39 5.58 -2.89
N SER A 307 -38.58 4.99 -2.85
CA SER A 307 -39.83 5.74 -2.98
C SER A 307 -40.18 6.63 -1.78
N ASN A 308 -39.43 6.57 -0.68
CA ASN A 308 -39.58 7.49 0.46
C ASN A 308 -38.78 8.79 0.28
N ILE A 309 -38.03 8.91 -0.83
CA ILE A 309 -37.26 10.10 -1.17
C ILE A 309 -37.97 10.83 -2.31
N HIS A 310 -38.35 12.07 -2.06
CA HIS A 310 -39.06 12.90 -3.03
C HIS A 310 -38.29 14.19 -3.29
N PHE A 311 -38.15 14.55 -4.56
CA PHE A 311 -37.63 15.86 -4.92
C PHE A 311 -38.58 16.94 -4.42
N TRP A 312 -38.05 17.92 -3.69
CA TRP A 312 -38.84 19.04 -3.19
C TRP A 312 -38.63 20.29 -4.04
N ARG A 313 -37.39 20.80 -4.09
CA ARG A 313 -37.06 22.04 -4.82
C ARG A 313 -35.54 22.21 -4.97
N ASP A 314 -35.12 22.97 -5.98
CA ASP A 314 -33.74 23.42 -6.14
C ASP A 314 -33.36 24.48 -5.10
N LEU A 315 -32.09 24.47 -4.68
CA LEU A 315 -31.45 25.64 -4.06
C LEU A 315 -31.18 26.73 -5.11
N PRO A 316 -30.99 28.01 -4.69
CA PRO A 316 -30.57 29.08 -5.58
C PRO A 316 -29.33 28.71 -6.39
N GLU A 317 -29.40 28.94 -7.71
CA GLU A 317 -28.35 28.56 -8.64
C GLU A 317 -27.06 29.36 -8.42
N LEU A 318 -25.92 28.68 -8.41
CA LEU A 318 -24.61 29.33 -8.48
C LEU A 318 -24.16 29.41 -9.93
N ARG A 319 -23.97 30.63 -10.45
CA ARG A 319 -23.48 30.88 -11.82
C ARG A 319 -22.08 31.45 -11.80
N LEU A 320 -21.15 30.80 -12.49
CA LEU A 320 -19.75 31.22 -12.58
C LEU A 320 -19.18 30.96 -13.97
N ASP A 321 -18.29 31.82 -14.44
CA ASP A 321 -17.52 31.57 -15.66
C ASP A 321 -16.38 30.60 -15.35
N GLN A 322 -16.29 29.49 -16.08
CA GLN A 322 -15.23 28.49 -15.87
C GLN A 322 -14.73 27.90 -17.17
N ALA A 323 -13.40 27.76 -17.31
CA ALA A 323 -12.75 27.08 -18.43
C ALA A 323 -13.26 27.51 -19.81
N GLY A 324 -13.59 28.81 -19.98
CA GLY A 324 -14.14 29.37 -21.22
C GLY A 324 -15.66 29.25 -21.37
N THR A 325 -16.36 28.52 -20.50
CA THR A 325 -17.83 28.50 -20.45
C THR A 325 -18.34 29.67 -19.63
N LYS A 326 -19.11 30.56 -20.28
CA LYS A 326 -19.79 31.68 -19.63
C LYS A 326 -21.05 31.21 -18.90
N GLY A 327 -21.24 31.67 -17.66
CA GLY A 327 -22.43 31.40 -16.86
C GLY A 327 -22.66 29.91 -16.57
N ARG A 328 -21.61 29.13 -16.31
CA ARG A 328 -21.73 27.73 -15.91
C ARG A 328 -22.56 27.65 -14.62
N VAL A 329 -23.60 26.83 -14.64
CA VAL A 329 -24.58 26.71 -13.55
C VAL A 329 -24.26 25.50 -12.68
N TYR A 330 -24.20 25.70 -11.37
CA TYR A 330 -24.17 24.66 -10.35
C TYR A 330 -25.50 24.67 -9.60
N LYS A 331 -26.11 23.49 -9.47
CA LYS A 331 -27.41 23.30 -8.82
C LYS A 331 -27.32 22.21 -7.79
N GLN A 332 -28.01 22.40 -6.67
CA GLN A 332 -28.21 21.41 -5.64
C GLN A 332 -29.69 21.31 -5.35
N ASN A 333 -30.14 20.13 -4.96
CA ASN A 333 -31.54 19.82 -4.80
C ASN A 333 -31.85 19.52 -3.33
N VAL A 334 -32.95 20.07 -2.85
CA VAL A 334 -33.56 19.72 -1.56
C VAL A 334 -34.51 18.56 -1.80
N TYR A 335 -34.39 17.53 -0.98
CA TYR A 335 -35.25 16.36 -0.97
C TYR A 335 -36.03 16.29 0.33
N GLU A 336 -37.26 15.80 0.22
CA GLU A 336 -38.09 15.33 1.31
C GLU A 336 -37.84 13.83 1.51
N VAL A 337 -37.57 13.43 2.75
CA VAL A 337 -37.32 12.04 3.15
C VAL A 337 -38.31 11.67 4.25
N ILE A 338 -39.13 10.67 3.96
CA ILE A 338 -40.17 10.17 4.86
C ILE A 338 -39.55 9.14 5.80
N ASP A 339 -39.75 9.31 7.11
CA ASP A 339 -39.32 8.31 8.10
C ASP A 339 -40.38 7.24 8.39
N GLU A 340 -40.04 6.28 9.25
CA GLU A 340 -40.95 5.16 9.60
C GLU A 340 -42.25 5.63 10.27
N ASP A 341 -42.22 6.79 10.95
CA ASP A 341 -43.38 7.43 11.59
C ASP A 341 -44.17 8.35 10.64
N ARG A 342 -43.83 8.33 9.34
CA ARG A 342 -44.37 9.21 8.29
C ARG A 342 -44.13 10.69 8.53
N LYS A 343 -43.09 11.04 9.29
CA LYS A 343 -42.66 12.41 9.49
C LYS A 343 -41.72 12.83 8.37
N LEU A 344 -41.91 14.06 7.92
CA LEU A 344 -41.14 14.65 6.83
C LEU A 344 -39.84 15.25 7.36
N ASN A 345 -38.73 14.87 6.74
CA ASN A 345 -37.41 15.45 6.98
C ASN A 345 -36.89 16.03 5.66
N TYR A 346 -36.17 17.15 5.72
CA TYR A 346 -35.64 17.81 4.53
C TYR A 346 -34.11 17.82 4.58
N CYS A 347 -33.48 17.45 3.48
CA CYS A 347 -32.03 17.45 3.36
C CYS A 347 -31.58 17.76 1.93
N ILE A 348 -30.33 18.21 1.81
CA ILE A 348 -29.67 18.38 0.52
C ILE A 348 -28.80 17.14 0.32
N VAL A 349 -29.10 16.37 -0.73
CA VAL A 349 -28.45 15.09 -0.99
C VAL A 349 -28.17 14.93 -2.48
N GLU A 350 -27.01 14.38 -2.81
CA GLU A 350 -26.62 14.06 -4.19
C GLU A 350 -25.71 12.82 -4.24
N TYR A 351 -25.64 12.16 -5.39
CA TYR A 351 -24.65 11.13 -5.63
C TYR A 351 -23.27 11.72 -5.94
N ALA A 352 -22.21 11.07 -5.48
CA ALA A 352 -20.86 11.33 -5.97
C ALA A 352 -20.76 10.93 -7.45
N THR A 353 -20.86 11.92 -8.35
CA THR A 353 -20.88 11.74 -9.81
C THR A 353 -19.73 10.87 -10.36
N PRO A 354 -18.47 10.94 -9.84
CA PRO A 354 -17.38 10.13 -10.37
C PRO A 354 -17.59 8.61 -10.27
N LEU A 355 -18.43 8.14 -9.36
CA LEU A 355 -18.74 6.71 -9.26
C LEU A 355 -19.49 6.21 -10.50
N LYS A 356 -20.27 7.08 -11.18
CA LYS A 356 -20.94 6.74 -12.44
C LYS A 356 -19.89 6.46 -13.52
N THR A 357 -18.80 7.24 -13.54
CA THR A 357 -17.66 6.99 -14.43
C THR A 357 -17.04 5.62 -14.16
N LEU A 358 -16.80 5.27 -12.89
CA LEU A 358 -16.28 3.94 -12.53
C LEU A 358 -17.23 2.81 -12.96
N PHE A 359 -18.54 3.01 -12.83
CA PHE A 359 -19.55 2.06 -13.29
C PHE A 359 -19.54 1.90 -14.82
N THR A 360 -19.50 2.99 -15.57
CA THR A 360 -19.43 2.94 -17.04
C THR A 360 -18.13 2.30 -17.51
N MET A 361 -16.99 2.64 -16.89
CA MET A 361 -15.71 2.01 -17.21
C MET A 361 -15.73 0.50 -17.01
N SER A 362 -16.44 -0.02 -16.00
CA SER A 362 -16.48 -1.48 -15.77
C SER A 362 -17.36 -2.24 -16.77
N HIS A 363 -18.18 -1.53 -17.55
CA HIS A 363 -19.02 -2.11 -18.59
C HIS A 363 -18.46 -1.86 -20.00
N ASP A 364 -17.35 -1.12 -20.09
CA ASP A 364 -16.65 -0.89 -21.35
C ASP A 364 -15.51 -1.91 -21.49
N GLU A 365 -15.63 -2.78 -22.49
CA GLU A 365 -14.64 -3.82 -22.77
C GLU A 365 -13.24 -3.22 -23.08
N SER A 366 -13.18 -1.98 -23.58
CA SER A 366 -11.92 -1.31 -23.91
C SER A 366 -11.14 -0.82 -22.70
N ALA A 367 -11.79 -0.65 -21.54
CA ALA A 367 -11.17 -0.09 -20.35
C ALA A 367 -10.33 -1.11 -19.57
N ALA A 368 -10.49 -2.41 -19.85
CA ALA A 368 -9.88 -3.50 -19.09
C ALA A 368 -10.06 -3.34 -17.57
N PHE A 369 -11.29 -3.00 -17.15
CA PHE A 369 -11.64 -2.63 -15.78
C PHE A 369 -12.72 -3.56 -15.25
N SER A 370 -12.37 -4.47 -14.33
CA SER A 370 -13.30 -5.48 -13.82
C SER A 370 -14.29 -4.93 -12.80
N ARG A 371 -15.29 -5.73 -12.42
CA ARG A 371 -16.21 -5.39 -11.32
C ARG A 371 -15.47 -5.33 -9.98
N GLU A 372 -14.50 -6.21 -9.79
CA GLU A 372 -13.64 -6.24 -8.60
C GLU A 372 -12.79 -4.97 -8.54
N ASP A 373 -12.15 -4.59 -9.65
CA ASP A 373 -11.39 -3.34 -9.75
C ASP A 373 -12.28 -2.12 -9.47
N ARG A 374 -13.53 -2.12 -9.96
CA ARG A 374 -14.51 -1.07 -9.69
C ARG A 374 -14.74 -0.85 -8.20
N VAL A 375 -15.01 -1.92 -7.45
CA VAL A 375 -15.28 -1.83 -6.02
C VAL A 375 -14.02 -1.37 -5.27
N GLU A 376 -12.84 -1.87 -5.65
CA GLU A 376 -11.57 -1.41 -5.06
C GLU A 376 -11.32 0.09 -5.32
N GLN A 377 -11.52 0.55 -6.56
CA GLN A 377 -11.38 1.97 -6.91
C GLN A 377 -12.45 2.84 -6.25
N ALA A 378 -13.67 2.36 -6.04
CA ALA A 378 -14.71 3.10 -5.31
C ALA A 378 -14.32 3.32 -3.84
N LYS A 379 -13.79 2.26 -3.18
CA LYS A 379 -13.25 2.36 -1.82
C LYS A 379 -12.06 3.32 -1.75
N LEU A 380 -11.16 3.27 -2.74
CA LEU A 380 -10.02 4.18 -2.83
C LEU A 380 -10.47 5.64 -3.08
N PHE A 381 -11.48 5.84 -3.93
CA PHE A 381 -12.07 7.16 -4.19
C PHE A 381 -12.63 7.77 -2.90
N TYR A 382 -13.42 7.00 -2.13
CA TYR A 382 -13.94 7.46 -0.85
C TYR A 382 -12.83 7.88 0.10
N ARG A 383 -11.85 6.99 0.35
CA ARG A 383 -10.73 7.28 1.26
C ARG A 383 -9.95 8.52 0.83
N THR A 384 -9.64 8.63 -0.46
CA THR A 384 -8.91 9.78 -1.01
C THR A 384 -9.73 11.06 -0.85
N LEU A 385 -11.03 11.04 -1.15
CA LEU A 385 -11.90 12.20 -1.02
C LEU A 385 -12.06 12.63 0.44
N GLU A 386 -12.18 11.67 1.36
CA GLU A 386 -12.24 11.91 2.80
C GLU A 386 -10.96 12.60 3.29
N GLU A 387 -9.78 12.08 2.92
CA GLU A 387 -8.48 12.69 3.25
C GLU A 387 -8.36 14.11 2.68
N ILE A 388 -8.80 14.35 1.44
CA ILE A 388 -8.78 15.69 0.83
C ILE A 388 -9.68 16.65 1.61
N LEU A 389 -10.91 16.24 1.93
CA LEU A 389 -11.89 17.10 2.58
C LEU A 389 -11.56 17.37 4.05
N GLN A 390 -11.00 16.40 4.78
CA GLN A 390 -10.51 16.59 6.16
C GLN A 390 -9.41 17.66 6.24
N ASN A 391 -8.59 17.77 5.19
CA ASN A 391 -7.54 18.78 5.09
C ASN A 391 -8.04 20.13 4.52
N SER A 392 -9.29 20.22 4.08
CA SER A 392 -9.87 21.44 3.50
C SER A 392 -10.62 22.28 4.53
N LYS A 393 -10.04 23.44 4.87
CA LYS A 393 -10.67 24.40 5.79
C LYS A 393 -11.94 25.03 5.21
N GLU A 394 -11.98 25.26 3.89
CA GLU A 394 -13.08 25.93 3.20
C GLU A 394 -14.34 25.05 3.13
N CYS A 395 -14.16 23.73 3.06
CA CYS A 395 -15.25 22.76 3.01
C CYS A 395 -15.67 22.26 4.40
N ALA A 396 -14.96 22.65 5.46
CA ALA A 396 -15.18 22.10 6.79
C ALA A 396 -16.61 22.37 7.29
N GLY A 397 -17.30 21.32 7.73
CA GLY A 397 -18.63 21.43 8.32
C GLY A 397 -19.77 21.75 7.35
N SER A 398 -19.56 21.68 6.03
CA SER A 398 -20.60 21.88 5.00
C SER A 398 -20.91 20.62 4.18
N TYR A 399 -20.29 19.48 4.49
CA TYR A 399 -20.55 18.20 3.83
C TYR A 399 -20.70 17.05 4.84
N ARG A 400 -21.35 15.97 4.39
CA ARG A 400 -21.37 14.67 5.07
C ARG A 400 -21.27 13.58 4.01
N LEU A 401 -20.25 12.73 4.10
CA LEU A 401 -20.13 11.55 3.24
C LEU A 401 -21.01 10.42 3.80
N ILE A 402 -21.81 9.79 2.95
CA ILE A 402 -22.66 8.65 3.28
C ILE A 402 -22.22 7.48 2.40
N VAL A 403 -21.36 6.62 2.95
CA VAL A 403 -20.88 5.41 2.26
C VAL A 403 -21.74 4.23 2.65
N TYR A 404 -22.20 3.47 1.67
CA TYR A 404 -22.99 2.27 1.92
C TYR A 404 -22.72 1.18 0.88
N GLU A 405 -23.00 -0.05 1.27
CA GLU A 405 -23.03 -1.22 0.40
C GLU A 405 -24.43 -1.83 0.54
N GLU A 406 -25.14 -1.94 -0.58
CA GLU A 406 -26.49 -2.47 -0.58
C GLU A 406 -26.42 -3.97 -0.29
N SER A 407 -26.91 -4.36 0.89
CA SER A 407 -26.95 -5.76 1.29
C SER A 407 -28.01 -6.46 0.46
N GLY A 408 -27.71 -7.62 -0.16
CA GLY A 408 -28.67 -8.34 -1.01
C GLY A 408 -29.98 -8.79 -0.34
N ALA A 409 -30.16 -8.53 0.95
CA ALA A 409 -31.46 -8.54 1.61
C ALA A 409 -32.14 -7.19 1.35
N SER A 410 -33.05 -7.17 0.39
CA SER A 410 -33.93 -6.05 0.05
C SER A 410 -34.78 -5.64 1.26
N GLU A 411 -34.18 -4.89 2.20
CA GLU A 411 -34.93 -4.04 3.09
C GLU A 411 -35.45 -2.90 2.25
N GLY A 412 -36.74 -2.95 1.92
CA GLY A 412 -37.42 -1.85 1.25
C GLY A 412 -37.12 -0.54 1.97
N HIS A 413 -36.74 0.48 1.21
CA HIS A 413 -36.41 1.82 1.70
C HIS A 413 -35.10 1.94 2.52
N PHE A 414 -34.09 1.11 2.25
CA PHE A 414 -32.79 1.20 2.90
C PHE A 414 -32.14 2.59 2.81
N LEU A 415 -32.17 3.22 1.63
CA LEU A 415 -31.45 4.47 1.38
C LEU A 415 -32.02 5.64 2.21
N SER A 416 -33.34 5.78 2.28
CA SER A 416 -34.00 6.80 3.11
C SER A 416 -33.67 6.61 4.58
N LYS A 417 -33.68 5.37 5.09
CA LYS A 417 -33.25 5.06 6.46
C LYS A 417 -31.81 5.45 6.72
N GLU A 418 -30.91 5.17 5.78
CA GLU A 418 -29.49 5.47 5.93
C GLU A 418 -29.22 6.99 5.91
N ILE A 419 -29.90 7.74 5.04
CA ILE A 419 -29.86 9.21 5.04
C ILE A 419 -30.36 9.76 6.38
N LEU A 420 -31.52 9.30 6.87
CA LEU A 420 -32.09 9.74 8.13
C LEU A 420 -31.20 9.39 9.33
N ARG A 421 -30.53 8.23 9.31
CA ARG A 421 -29.53 7.84 10.31
C ARG A 421 -28.41 8.87 10.40
N HIS A 422 -27.87 9.30 9.25
CA HIS A 422 -26.82 10.31 9.20
C HIS A 422 -27.32 11.70 9.64
N ILE A 423 -28.53 12.10 9.27
CA ILE A 423 -29.13 13.38 9.71
C ILE A 423 -29.33 13.40 11.23
N ARG A 424 -29.85 12.31 11.82
CA ARG A 424 -30.03 12.18 13.28
C ARG A 424 -28.69 12.19 14.00
N GLN A 425 -27.70 11.46 13.49
CA GLN A 425 -26.35 11.46 14.04
C GLN A 425 -25.74 12.85 14.04
N GLN A 426 -25.89 13.59 12.94
CA GLN A 426 -25.41 14.96 12.83
C GLN A 426 -26.04 15.88 13.89
N HIS A 427 -27.36 15.79 14.09
CA HIS A 427 -28.03 16.53 15.16
C HIS A 427 -27.40 16.21 16.52
N CYS A 428 -27.20 14.94 16.85
CA CYS A 428 -26.60 14.54 18.13
C CYS A 428 -25.17 15.07 18.31
N GLU A 429 -24.33 14.98 17.27
CA GLU A 429 -22.94 15.46 17.29
C GLU A 429 -22.87 16.99 17.54
N GLU A 430 -23.77 17.75 16.91
CA GLU A 430 -23.80 19.21 17.03
C GLU A 430 -24.44 19.68 18.35
N TYR A 431 -25.51 19.04 18.82
CA TYR A 431 -26.11 19.34 20.13
C TYR A 431 -25.17 19.01 21.30
N ALA A 432 -24.41 17.91 21.23
CA ALA A 432 -23.42 17.57 22.25
C ALA A 432 -22.31 18.62 22.37
N MET A 433 -21.85 19.17 21.25
CA MET A 433 -20.86 20.26 21.22
C MET A 433 -21.42 21.57 21.79
N CYS A 434 -22.68 21.90 21.51
CA CYS A 434 -23.33 23.11 22.05
C CYS A 434 -23.58 23.03 23.56
N ASN A 435 -23.98 21.86 24.10
CA ASN A 435 -24.20 21.69 25.54
C ASN A 435 -22.89 21.62 26.35
N GLY A 436 -21.76 21.25 25.74
CA GLY A 436 -20.44 21.28 26.40
C GLY A 436 -19.93 22.69 26.71
N ASN A 437 -20.43 23.73 26.01
CA ASN A 437 -20.03 25.13 26.22
C ASN A 437 -21.02 25.94 27.06
N HIS A 438 -22.19 25.40 27.38
CA HIS A 438 -23.20 26.06 28.20
C HIS A 438 -23.77 25.12 29.26
N HIS A 439 -22.93 24.67 30.18
CA HIS A 439 -23.35 24.37 31.55
C HIS A 439 -22.10 24.22 32.42
N ASN A 440 -21.81 25.25 33.21
CA ASN A 440 -21.12 25.08 34.48
C ASN A 440 -22.17 25.26 35.59
N PRO A 441 -22.92 24.22 35.98
CA PRO A 441 -23.54 24.20 37.29
C PRO A 441 -22.42 23.84 38.27
N GLN A 442 -22.00 24.86 39.00
CA GLN A 442 -21.22 24.79 40.23
C GLN A 442 -21.51 23.48 41.00
N PRO A 443 -20.50 22.62 41.23
CA PRO A 443 -20.71 21.39 41.96
C PRO A 443 -20.73 21.68 43.47
N THR A 444 -21.88 21.51 44.11
CA THR A 444 -21.93 21.16 45.52
C THR A 444 -21.31 19.78 45.70
N ASP A 445 -20.09 19.81 46.24
CA ASP A 445 -19.51 18.96 47.26
C ASP A 445 -20.20 17.60 47.51
N VAL A 446 -19.48 16.50 47.28
CA VAL A 446 -19.36 15.29 48.13
C VAL A 446 -18.53 14.24 47.35
N PHE A 447 -17.27 14.08 47.78
CA PHE A 447 -16.39 12.88 47.73
C PHE A 447 -16.44 11.96 46.49
N SER A 448 -15.35 11.72 45.75
CA SER A 448 -14.17 10.97 46.23
C SER A 448 -13.10 10.82 45.13
N THR A 449 -11.89 11.32 45.42
CA THR A 449 -10.55 10.79 45.09
C THR A 449 -10.10 10.65 43.61
N GLU A 450 -9.44 11.69 43.10
CA GLU A 450 -8.47 11.63 41.98
C GLU A 450 -7.02 11.51 42.53
N PRO A 451 -6.11 10.78 41.86
CA PRO A 451 -4.72 10.69 42.26
C PRO A 451 -3.91 11.91 41.77
N ASN A 452 -3.28 12.62 42.71
CA ASN A 452 -2.35 13.72 42.47
C ASN A 452 -1.09 13.25 41.71
N LEU A 453 -0.90 13.73 40.48
CA LEU A 453 0.41 13.77 39.84
C LEU A 453 1.12 15.07 40.22
N LEU A 454 2.02 14.97 41.19
CA LEU A 454 2.96 16.03 41.58
C LEU A 454 3.98 16.25 40.46
N ILE A 455 3.86 17.37 39.75
CA ILE A 455 4.95 17.93 38.96
C ILE A 455 5.37 19.23 39.64
N SER A 456 6.65 19.26 40.02
CA SER A 456 7.31 20.32 40.77
C SER A 456 7.19 21.68 40.09
N ASP A 457 6.78 22.69 40.87
CA ASP A 457 6.86 24.10 40.53
C ASP A 457 8.31 24.53 40.31
N SER A 458 8.66 24.96 39.09
CA SER A 458 9.70 25.97 38.89
C SER A 458 9.61 26.61 37.51
N GLU A 459 9.53 27.95 37.53
CA GLU A 459 9.78 28.91 36.43
C GLU A 459 8.59 29.31 35.53
N LEU A 460 7.81 30.28 36.02
CA LEU A 460 7.05 31.22 35.18
C LEU A 460 8.03 32.09 34.34
N PRO A 461 7.77 32.33 33.04
CA PRO A 461 8.53 33.30 32.26
C PRO A 461 8.11 34.75 32.59
N ARG A 462 9.11 35.62 32.81
CA ARG A 462 8.92 37.07 33.04
C ARG A 462 8.62 37.82 31.73
N PRO A 463 7.78 38.86 31.74
CA PRO A 463 7.49 39.67 30.56
C PRO A 463 8.63 40.64 30.19
N LEU A 464 8.78 40.86 28.88
CA LEU A 464 9.73 41.78 28.26
C LEU A 464 9.44 43.24 28.63
N ARG A 465 10.50 43.93 29.05
CA ARG A 465 10.56 45.33 29.45
C ARG A 465 10.43 46.24 28.22
N SER A 466 9.43 47.12 28.20
CA SER A 466 9.34 48.25 27.26
C SER A 466 9.71 49.56 27.97
N ASP A 467 10.83 50.12 27.52
CA ASP A 467 11.22 51.52 27.38
C ASP A 467 10.93 52.58 28.44
N ALA A 468 12.01 53.28 28.81
CA ALA A 468 12.00 54.69 29.19
C ALA A 468 13.21 55.35 28.52
N PHE A 469 12.96 56.18 27.50
CA PHE A 469 13.30 57.62 27.43
C PHE A 469 12.71 58.23 26.15
#